data_AF-D8RZ70-F1
#
_entry.id   AF-D8RZ70-F1
#
_cell.length_a   1.000
_cell.length_b   1.000
_cell.length_c   1.000
_cell.angle_alpha   90.00
_cell.angle_beta   90.00
_cell.angle_gamma   90.00
#
_symmetry.space_group_name_H-M   'P 1'
#
loop_
_entity.id
_entity.type
_entity.pdbx_description
1 polymer ?
#
loop_
_entity_poly.entity_id
_entity_poly.type
_entity_poly.pdbx_seq_one_letter_code
_entity_poly.pdbx_strand_id
1 'polypeptide(L)'
;MGATFQLGFLVLFLVANAWPQDDGDGEIAADAGISSCPSETEENVIYYNTGESSEDSPFEKNLASAYESLLSPSQESPRQAQVGDDPDTVYGYATCFEGNCEDCLATCKNYFTQVAPHAVGARLCLKSGSDACYLRYENYSF
;
A
#
# COMPACT_ATOMS: atom_id res chain seq x y z
N MET A 1 18.10 34.77 16.16
CA MET A 1 18.46 33.41 15.70
C MET A 1 17.18 32.80 15.14
N GLY A 2 16.93 33.02 13.85
CA GLY A 2 15.72 32.51 13.18
C GLY A 2 16.10 31.24 12.44
N ALA A 3 15.53 30.10 12.84
CA ALA A 3 15.65 28.86 12.10
C ALA A 3 14.59 28.86 11.00
N THR A 4 15.05 28.91 9.75
CA THR A 4 14.22 28.74 8.56
C THR A 4 13.84 27.27 8.45
N PHE A 5 12.57 26.93 8.64
CA PHE A 5 12.03 25.62 8.32
C PHE A 5 11.81 25.54 6.80
N GLN A 6 12.60 24.71 6.14
CA GLN A 6 12.47 24.44 4.72
C GLN A 6 11.51 23.25 4.55
N LEU A 7 10.23 23.55 4.30
CA LEU A 7 9.21 22.57 3.93
C LEU A 7 9.53 22.07 2.51
N GLY A 8 10.18 20.91 2.41
CA GLY A 8 10.29 20.17 1.16
C GLY A 8 8.91 19.66 0.76
N PHE A 9 8.28 20.29 -0.21
CA PHE A 9 7.06 19.79 -0.85
C PHE A 9 7.43 18.57 -1.69
N LEU A 10 7.05 17.37 -1.22
CA LEU A 10 6.99 16.18 -2.06
C LEU A 10 5.83 16.41 -3.04
N VAL A 11 6.11 16.46 -4.34
CA VAL A 11 5.09 16.56 -5.39
C VAL A 11 4.52 15.15 -5.58
N LEU A 12 3.33 14.92 -5.03
CA LEU A 12 2.58 13.68 -5.18
C LEU A 12 1.70 13.79 -6.43
N PHE A 13 1.85 12.88 -7.38
CA PHE A 13 0.94 12.80 -8.53
C PHE A 13 -0.14 11.74 -8.23
N LEU A 14 -1.40 12.11 -8.47
CA LEU A 14 -2.55 11.23 -8.26
C LEU A 14 -2.97 10.64 -9.60
N VAL A 15 -3.06 9.32 -9.68
CA VAL A 15 -3.55 8.63 -10.87
C VAL A 15 -4.67 7.67 -10.47
N ALA A 16 -5.92 8.06 -10.79
CA ALA A 16 -7.08 7.18 -10.68
C ALA A 16 -7.22 6.37 -11.98
N ASN A 17 -6.89 5.07 -11.94
CA ASN A 17 -7.08 4.16 -13.06
C ASN A 17 -7.90 2.95 -12.59
N ALA A 18 -8.95 2.60 -13.32
CA ALA A 18 -9.55 1.26 -13.26
C ALA A 18 -8.61 0.30 -14.02
N TRP A 19 -8.08 -0.71 -13.34
CA TRP A 19 -7.12 -1.65 -13.94
C TRP A 19 -7.84 -2.89 -14.51
N PRO A 20 -7.34 -3.46 -15.62
CA PRO A 20 -7.86 -4.70 -16.19
C PRO A 20 -7.56 -5.89 -15.28
N GLN A 21 -8.51 -6.81 -15.13
CA GLN A 21 -8.26 -8.14 -14.56
C GLN A 21 -7.22 -8.87 -15.41
N ASP A 22 -6.14 -9.30 -14.80
CA ASP A 22 -5.08 -10.09 -15.45
C ASP A 22 -5.54 -11.55 -15.54
N ASP A 23 -6.12 -11.92 -16.69
CA ASP A 23 -6.47 -13.29 -17.04
C ASP A 23 -5.30 -13.93 -17.80
N GLY A 24 -4.29 -14.48 -17.10
CA GLY A 24 -3.18 -15.12 -17.82
C GLY A 24 -2.11 -15.75 -16.94
N ASP A 25 -2.30 -17.03 -16.62
CA ASP A 25 -1.34 -18.17 -16.64
C ASP A 25 0.16 -18.01 -16.27
N GLY A 26 0.57 -16.89 -15.68
CA GLY A 26 1.87 -16.70 -15.07
C GLY A 26 1.90 -17.32 -13.68
N GLU A 27 2.44 -18.52 -13.59
CA GLU A 27 2.90 -19.14 -12.35
C GLU A 27 3.81 -18.16 -11.59
N ILE A 28 3.23 -17.37 -10.67
CA ILE A 28 4.01 -16.60 -9.69
C ILE A 28 4.59 -17.61 -8.71
N ALA A 29 5.75 -18.15 -9.10
CA ALA A 29 6.63 -18.87 -8.21
C ALA A 29 6.81 -18.04 -6.93
N ALA A 30 6.55 -18.67 -5.79
CA ALA A 30 6.67 -18.12 -4.44
C ALA A 30 8.14 -17.81 -4.03
N ASP A 31 8.98 -17.36 -4.97
CA ASP A 31 10.42 -17.17 -4.76
C ASP A 31 11.01 -16.07 -5.67
N ALA A 32 10.57 -14.84 -5.46
CA ALA A 32 11.36 -13.66 -5.80
C ALA A 32 10.88 -12.48 -4.94
N GLY A 33 11.56 -12.25 -3.81
CA GLY A 33 11.36 -11.04 -3.04
C GLY A 33 11.46 -9.83 -3.97
N ILE A 34 10.40 -9.03 -4.04
CA ILE A 34 10.41 -7.74 -4.72
C ILE A 34 11.57 -6.94 -4.10
N SER A 35 12.58 -6.61 -4.89
CA SER A 35 13.80 -5.92 -4.42
C SER A 35 13.79 -4.42 -4.69
N SER A 36 12.76 -3.94 -5.39
CA SER A 36 12.53 -2.54 -5.75
C SER A 36 11.05 -2.34 -6.10
N CYS A 37 10.61 -1.11 -6.30
CA CYS A 37 9.23 -0.81 -6.70
C CYS A 37 8.78 -1.68 -7.91
N PRO A 38 7.56 -2.27 -7.88
CA PRO A 38 7.01 -2.97 -9.03
C PRO A 38 6.98 -2.06 -10.27
N SER A 39 7.28 -2.61 -11.45
CA SER A 39 7.39 -1.84 -12.70
C SER A 39 6.12 -1.13 -13.13
N GLU A 40 4.96 -1.60 -12.65
CA GLU A 40 3.64 -1.01 -12.85
C GLU A 40 3.27 0.09 -11.84
N THR A 41 4.17 0.41 -10.90
CA THR A 41 3.99 1.44 -9.87
C THR A 41 5.12 2.45 -9.96
N GLU A 42 4.80 3.68 -10.36
CA GLU A 42 5.76 4.78 -10.29
C GLU A 42 6.07 5.16 -8.84
N GLU A 43 7.31 5.59 -8.58
CA GLU A 43 7.72 6.08 -7.26
C GLU A 43 6.90 7.31 -6.86
N ASN A 44 6.39 7.33 -5.63
CA ASN A 44 5.62 8.43 -5.03
C ASN A 44 4.31 8.77 -5.77
N VAL A 45 3.78 7.83 -6.56
CA VAL A 45 2.46 7.91 -7.20
C VAL A 45 1.51 6.96 -6.49
N ILE A 46 0.36 7.48 -6.05
CA ILE A 46 -0.71 6.67 -5.47
C ILE A 46 -1.63 6.21 -6.59
N TYR A 47 -1.81 4.89 -6.65
CA TYR A 47 -2.86 4.27 -7.45
C TYR A 47 -3.90 3.70 -6.50
N TYR A 48 -5.17 3.92 -6.81
CA TYR A 48 -6.27 3.42 -6.01
C TYR A 48 -7.44 3.00 -6.89
N ASN A 49 -8.20 2.04 -6.39
CA ASN A 49 -9.41 1.55 -7.01
C ASN A 49 -10.52 2.61 -6.87
N THR A 50 -11.27 2.85 -7.95
CA THR A 50 -12.41 3.78 -7.93
C THR A 50 -13.67 3.20 -7.28
N GLY A 51 -13.67 1.90 -6.97
CA GLY A 51 -14.67 1.27 -6.12
C GLY A 51 -14.50 1.71 -4.66
N GLU A 52 -15.60 2.02 -4.00
CA GLU A 52 -15.60 2.55 -2.63
C GLU A 52 -16.31 1.60 -1.67
N SER A 53 -15.76 1.43 -0.47
CA SER A 53 -16.46 0.88 0.69
C SER A 53 -17.35 1.93 1.34
N SER A 54 -18.27 1.49 2.19
CA SER A 54 -18.98 2.40 3.09
C SER A 54 -18.24 2.52 4.42
N GLU A 55 -18.37 3.69 5.05
CA GLU A 55 -17.91 3.91 6.42
C GLU A 55 -18.43 2.81 7.36
N ASP A 56 -17.56 2.31 8.24
CA ASP A 56 -17.83 1.24 9.21
C ASP A 56 -18.24 -0.13 8.60
N SER A 57 -18.04 -0.31 7.28
CA SER A 57 -18.27 -1.59 6.61
C SER A 57 -17.41 -2.72 7.17
N PRO A 58 -17.82 -3.99 6.99
CA PRO A 58 -16.95 -5.11 7.31
C PRO A 58 -15.61 -5.03 6.59
N PHE A 59 -15.60 -4.61 5.30
CA PHE A 59 -14.37 -4.35 4.56
C PHE A 59 -13.42 -3.37 5.27
N GLU A 60 -13.90 -2.20 5.72
CA GLU A 60 -13.05 -1.21 6.42
C GLU A 60 -12.45 -1.77 7.72
N LYS A 61 -13.23 -2.56 8.47
CA LYS A 61 -12.76 -3.22 9.68
C LYS A 61 -11.69 -4.26 9.37
N ASN A 62 -11.90 -5.05 8.32
CA ASN A 62 -10.93 -6.04 7.85
C ASN A 62 -9.65 -5.35 7.35
N LEU A 63 -9.77 -4.19 6.69
CA LEU A 63 -8.63 -3.39 6.23
C LEU A 63 -7.85 -2.81 7.42
N ALA A 64 -8.53 -2.36 8.47
CA ALA A 64 -7.87 -1.94 9.70
C ALA A 64 -7.04 -3.08 10.34
N SER A 65 -7.60 -4.29 10.43
CA SER A 65 -6.88 -5.48 10.91
C SER A 65 -5.76 -5.94 9.97
N ALA A 66 -5.93 -5.77 8.65
CA ALA A 66 -4.86 -6.04 7.69
C ALA A 66 -3.68 -5.07 7.90
N TYR A 67 -3.95 -3.77 8.14
CA TYR A 67 -2.90 -2.81 8.49
C TYR A 67 -2.20 -3.14 9.80
N GLU A 68 -2.89 -3.64 10.83
CA GLU A 68 -2.24 -4.07 12.07
C GLU A 68 -1.20 -5.18 11.81
N SER A 69 -1.51 -6.11 10.91
CA SER A 69 -0.57 -7.17 10.51
C SER A 69 0.57 -6.63 9.65
N LEU A 70 0.27 -5.85 8.60
CA LEU A 70 1.26 -5.34 7.65
C LEU A 70 2.20 -4.29 8.23
N LEU A 71 1.75 -3.52 9.22
CA LEU A 71 2.55 -2.49 9.87
C LEU A 71 3.21 -2.97 11.16
N SER A 72 2.98 -4.22 11.56
CA SER A 72 3.53 -4.73 12.81
C SER A 72 5.07 -4.71 12.80
N PRO A 73 5.73 -4.15 13.83
CA PRO A 73 7.18 -4.17 13.97
C PRO A 73 7.74 -5.59 14.10
N SER A 74 6.92 -6.54 14.56
CA SER A 74 7.35 -7.92 14.82
C SER A 74 7.41 -8.80 13.57
N GLN A 75 6.95 -8.31 12.42
CA GLN A 75 6.99 -9.07 11.17
C GLN A 75 8.18 -8.65 10.30
N GLU A 76 8.95 -9.64 9.87
CA GLU A 76 9.99 -9.48 8.86
C GLU A 76 9.38 -9.10 7.50
N SER A 77 10.16 -8.41 6.67
CA SER A 77 9.77 -8.05 5.31
C SER A 77 10.15 -9.16 4.32
N PRO A 78 9.31 -9.51 3.32
CA PRO A 78 7.99 -8.97 3.01
C PRO A 78 6.87 -9.53 3.92
N ARG A 79 5.77 -8.79 4.00
CA ARG A 79 4.60 -9.07 4.85
C ARG A 79 3.36 -9.26 3.99
N GLN A 80 2.50 -10.19 4.39
CA GLN A 80 1.23 -10.48 3.72
C GLN A 80 0.11 -10.51 4.75
N ALA A 81 -1.09 -10.11 4.31
CA ALA A 81 -2.30 -10.20 5.11
C ALA A 81 -3.46 -10.68 4.24
N GLN A 82 -4.28 -11.56 4.80
CA GLN A 82 -5.59 -11.90 4.28
C GLN A 82 -6.56 -11.85 5.47
N VAL A 83 -7.54 -10.96 5.41
CA VAL A 83 -8.45 -10.72 6.53
C VAL A 83 -9.89 -10.68 6.04
N GLY A 84 -10.77 -11.41 6.71
CA GLY A 84 -12.19 -11.48 6.40
C GLY A 84 -12.54 -12.49 5.31
N ASP A 85 -13.84 -12.60 5.04
CA ASP A 85 -14.44 -13.53 4.08
C ASP A 85 -15.17 -12.75 2.96
N ASP A 86 -15.36 -13.39 1.81
CA ASP A 86 -16.07 -12.82 0.67
C ASP A 86 -17.49 -12.37 1.08
N PRO A 87 -17.93 -11.15 0.70
CA PRO A 87 -17.32 -10.21 -0.26
C PRO A 87 -16.39 -9.15 0.36
N ASP A 88 -16.11 -9.23 1.66
CA ASP A 88 -15.41 -8.22 2.44
C ASP A 88 -13.95 -8.57 2.75
N THR A 89 -13.38 -9.58 2.06
CA THR A 89 -11.97 -9.98 2.24
C THR A 89 -11.03 -8.87 1.77
N VAL A 90 -9.98 -8.63 2.57
CA VAL A 90 -8.85 -7.76 2.21
C VAL A 90 -7.63 -8.63 1.99
N TYR A 91 -6.97 -8.41 0.85
CA TYR A 91 -5.65 -8.95 0.53
C TYR A 91 -4.64 -7.83 0.61
N GLY A 92 -3.52 -8.07 1.27
CA GLY A 92 -2.52 -7.03 1.51
C GLY A 92 -1.10 -7.56 1.40
N TYR A 93 -0.22 -6.71 0.90
CA TYR A 93 1.21 -6.96 0.77
C TYR A 93 1.99 -5.70 1.14
N ALA A 94 3.04 -5.87 1.93
CA ALA A 94 3.95 -4.80 2.29
C ALA A 94 5.40 -5.28 2.21
N THR A 95 6.29 -4.44 1.69
CA THR A 95 7.72 -4.72 1.73
C THR A 95 8.52 -3.44 1.90
N CYS A 96 9.73 -3.58 2.43
CA CYS A 96 10.66 -2.49 2.68
C CYS A 96 11.98 -2.85 2.03
N PHE A 97 12.46 -1.95 1.19
CA PHE A 97 13.70 -2.13 0.45
C PHE A 97 14.87 -1.51 1.22
N GLU A 98 14.65 -0.35 1.82
CA GLU A 98 15.67 0.44 2.51
C GLU A 98 15.08 1.23 3.68
N GLY A 99 15.89 1.48 4.70
CA GLY A 99 15.58 2.45 5.77
C GLY A 99 14.63 1.96 6.86
N ASN A 100 13.89 2.88 7.49
CA ASN A 100 12.93 2.54 8.54
C ASN A 100 11.61 2.03 7.94
N CYS A 101 11.42 0.71 8.03
CA CYS A 101 10.26 0.04 7.45
C CYS A 101 8.92 0.50 8.04
N GLU A 102 8.85 0.66 9.36
CA GLU A 102 7.61 1.02 10.06
C GLU A 102 7.15 2.42 9.69
N ASP A 103 8.06 3.39 9.74
CA ASP A 103 7.77 4.79 9.41
C ASP A 103 7.39 4.93 7.93
N CYS A 104 8.09 4.21 7.03
CA CYS A 104 7.79 4.25 5.61
C CYS A 104 6.40 3.68 5.31
N LEU A 105 6.06 2.49 5.81
CA LEU A 105 4.75 1.88 5.57
C LEU A 105 3.62 2.65 6.27
N ALA A 106 3.85 3.21 7.46
CA ALA A 106 2.88 4.09 8.12
C ALA A 106 2.61 5.35 7.30
N THR A 107 3.64 5.90 6.66
CA THR A 107 3.48 7.02 5.73
C THR A 107 2.64 6.63 4.51
N CYS A 108 2.84 5.44 3.93
CA CYS A 108 1.99 4.94 2.85
C CYS A 108 0.52 4.85 3.28
N LYS A 109 0.23 4.24 4.43
CA LYS A 109 -1.13 4.18 4.99
C LYS A 109 -1.74 5.58 5.15
N ASN A 110 -0.99 6.51 5.74
CA ASN A 110 -1.46 7.89 5.94
C ASN A 110 -1.81 8.58 4.62
N TYR A 111 -1.05 8.30 3.55
CA TYR A 111 -1.37 8.81 2.22
C TYR A 111 -2.65 8.20 1.66
N PHE A 112 -2.85 6.88 1.80
CA PHE A 112 -4.10 6.25 1.39
C PHE A 112 -5.30 6.84 2.12
N THR A 113 -5.24 7.00 3.44
CA THR A 113 -6.35 7.60 4.23
C THR A 113 -6.66 9.05 3.82
N GLN A 114 -5.68 9.82 3.36
CA GLN A 114 -5.89 11.21 2.94
C GLN A 114 -6.45 11.33 1.52
N VAL A 115 -5.99 10.45 0.62
CA VAL A 115 -6.27 10.55 -0.82
C VAL A 115 -7.46 9.70 -1.24
N ALA A 116 -7.61 8.53 -0.65
CA ALA A 116 -8.56 7.51 -1.04
C ALA A 116 -9.15 6.79 0.21
N PRO A 117 -9.82 7.52 1.11
CA PRO A 117 -10.20 7.03 2.45
C PRO A 117 -11.10 5.78 2.42
N HIS A 118 -11.88 5.59 1.36
CA HIS A 118 -12.82 4.48 1.22
C HIS A 118 -12.50 3.58 0.03
N ALA A 119 -11.32 3.70 -0.60
CA ALA A 119 -11.01 2.87 -1.75
C ALA A 119 -10.86 1.40 -1.34
N VAL A 120 -11.46 0.49 -2.12
CA VAL A 120 -11.37 -0.97 -1.90
C VAL A 120 -10.02 -1.56 -2.36
N GLY A 121 -9.12 -0.73 -2.85
CA GLY A 121 -7.75 -1.10 -3.17
C GLY A 121 -6.87 0.14 -3.34
N ALA A 122 -5.62 0.05 -2.91
CA ALA A 122 -4.63 1.08 -3.16
C ALA A 122 -3.22 0.50 -3.15
N ARG A 123 -2.31 1.15 -3.89
CA ARG A 123 -0.88 0.85 -3.89
C ARG A 123 -0.04 2.11 -4.00
N LEU A 124 1.11 2.05 -3.36
CA LEU A 124 2.12 3.10 -3.38
C LEU A 124 3.49 2.47 -3.20
N CYS A 125 4.40 2.81 -4.09
CA CYS A 125 5.82 2.69 -3.81
C CYS A 125 6.34 4.04 -3.31
N LEU A 126 6.67 4.12 -2.02
CA LEU A 126 7.15 5.34 -1.40
C LEU A 126 8.67 5.32 -1.36
N LYS A 127 9.26 6.43 -1.79
CA LYS A 127 10.69 6.70 -1.66
C LYS A 127 10.89 8.09 -1.11
N SER A 128 11.42 8.18 0.10
CA SER A 128 11.62 9.43 0.82
C SER A 128 12.97 9.40 1.52
N GLY A 129 13.92 10.20 1.03
CA GLY A 129 15.29 10.21 1.58
C GLY A 129 15.98 8.86 1.38
N SER A 130 16.30 8.20 2.50
CA SER A 130 16.92 6.86 2.54
C SER A 130 15.92 5.72 2.80
N ASP A 131 14.62 6.03 2.88
CA ASP A 131 13.58 5.05 3.13
C ASP A 131 12.88 4.71 1.81
N ALA A 132 12.69 3.41 1.57
CA ALA A 132 11.98 2.91 0.39
C ALA A 132 11.12 1.71 0.78
N CYS A 133 9.83 1.77 0.47
CA CYS A 133 8.88 0.71 0.77
C CYS A 133 7.74 0.67 -0.24
N TYR A 134 7.02 -0.43 -0.23
CA TYR A 134 5.85 -0.65 -1.05
C TYR A 134 4.73 -1.22 -0.18
N LEU A 135 3.52 -0.67 -0.34
CA LEU A 135 2.31 -1.13 0.32
C LEU A 135 1.21 -1.23 -0.71
N ARG A 136 0.52 -2.37 -0.74
CA ARG A 136 -0.65 -2.62 -1.56
C ARG A 136 -1.72 -3.35 -0.76
N TYR A 137 -2.96 -2.96 -0.96
CA TYR A 137 -4.12 -3.76 -0.57
C TYR A 137 -5.17 -3.74 -1.68
N GLU A 138 -6.00 -4.79 -1.73
CA GLU A 138 -7.10 -4.96 -2.69
C GLU A 138 -8.23 -5.78 -2.04
N ASN A 139 -9.42 -5.74 -2.63
CA ASN A 139 -10.54 -6.63 -2.30
C ASN A 139 -10.57 -7.92 -3.13
N TYR A 140 -9.47 -8.24 -3.82
CA TYR A 140 -9.24 -9.46 -4.57
C TYR A 140 -7.80 -9.94 -4.40
N SER A 141 -7.57 -11.23 -4.62
CA SER A 141 -6.24 -11.84 -4.57
C SER A 141 -5.36 -11.35 -5.72
N PHE A 142 -4.09 -11.05 -5.46
CA PHE A 142 -3.10 -10.61 -6.45
C PHE A 142 -1.72 -11.26 -6.19
#